data_AF-A0A3D4Y0M6-F1
#
_entry.id   AF-A0A3D4Y0M6-F1
#
_cell.length_a   1.000
_cell.length_b   1.000
_cell.length_c   1.000
_cell.angle_alpha   90.00
_cell.angle_beta   90.00
_cell.angle_gamma   90.00
#
_symmetry.space_group_name_H-M   'P 1'
#
loop_
_entity.id
_entity.type
_entity.pdbx_description
1 polymer ?
#
loop_
_entity_poly.entity_id
_entity_poly.type
_entity_poly.pdbx_seq_one_letter_code
_entity_poly.pdbx_strand_id
1 'polypeptide(L)'
;GGASWAVSSNCKNTELAFDFLKTTFGGSVELYDDLLPNAGAISSYLPAAQSDVYNQTSDFYGGQAVYKDIVEFAGKVPAINYGAYYNDIRSALTDAITNVVQNGADIDEEIQNAQDAVEFNISE
;
A
#
# COMPACT_ATOMS: atom_id res chain seq x y z
N GLY A 1 -1.43 -3.84 -0.25
CA GLY A 1 -2.52 -3.39 -1.14
C GLY A 1 -2.30 -1.94 -1.51
N GLY A 2 -3.34 -1.24 -1.97
CA GLY A 2 -3.21 0.12 -2.50
C GLY A 2 -2.86 0.14 -3.99
N ALA A 3 -3.11 1.27 -4.64
CA ALA A 3 -2.82 1.49 -6.05
C ALA A 3 -1.98 2.77 -6.22
N SER A 4 -1.20 2.80 -7.29
CA SER A 4 -0.35 3.93 -7.65
C SER A 4 -0.68 4.41 -9.05
N TRP A 5 -0.57 5.72 -9.26
CA TRP A 5 -0.66 6.33 -10.57
C TRP A 5 0.74 6.54 -11.14
N ALA A 6 0.95 6.18 -12.40
CA ALA A 6 2.24 6.33 -13.07
C ALA A 6 2.06 7.01 -14.43
N VAL A 7 3.01 7.89 -14.77
CA VAL A 7 3.08 8.49 -16.10
C VAL A 7 4.03 7.65 -16.95
N SER A 8 3.52 7.11 -18.05
CA SER A 8 4.33 6.36 -19.02
C SER A 8 5.42 7.26 -19.61
N SER A 9 6.61 6.69 -19.86
CA SER A 9 7.69 7.34 -20.62
C SER A 9 7.27 7.75 -22.04
N ASN A 10 6.18 7.19 -22.56
CA ASN A 10 5.62 7.56 -23.86
C ASN A 10 4.72 8.80 -23.83
N CYS A 11 4.42 9.35 -22.64
CA CYS A 11 3.58 10.53 -22.48
C CYS A 11 4.19 11.74 -23.22
N LYS A 12 3.39 12.41 -24.04
CA LYS A 12 3.84 13.56 -24.83
C LYS A 12 3.86 14.87 -24.06
N ASN A 13 3.15 14.94 -22.93
CA ASN A 13 3.10 16.10 -22.06
C ASN A 13 3.16 15.66 -20.60
N THR A 14 4.38 15.33 -20.15
CA THR A 14 4.62 14.84 -18.79
C THR A 14 4.35 15.91 -17.73
N GLU A 15 4.61 17.18 -18.03
CA GLU A 15 4.34 18.29 -17.10
C GLU A 15 2.86 18.36 -16.72
N LEU A 16 1.97 18.38 -17.72
CA LEU A 16 0.52 18.37 -17.47
C LEU A 16 0.07 17.11 -16.74
N ALA A 17 0.61 15.94 -17.11
CA ALA A 17 0.26 14.68 -16.48
C ALA A 17 0.67 14.66 -14.99
N PHE A 18 1.88 15.15 -14.67
CA PHE A 18 2.35 15.26 -13.30
C PHE A 18 1.55 16.28 -12.50
N ASP A 19 1.23 17.43 -13.09
CA ASP A 19 0.40 18.44 -12.44
C ASP A 19 -1.00 17.89 -12.14
N PHE A 20 -1.63 17.20 -13.08
CA PHE A 20 -2.92 16.55 -12.87
C PHE A 20 -2.86 15.56 -11.70
N LEU A 21 -1.89 14.63 -11.68
CA LEU A 21 -1.78 13.65 -10.60
C LEU A 21 -1.51 14.31 -9.23
N LYS A 22 -0.67 15.34 -9.21
CA LYS A 22 -0.35 16.10 -7.99
C LYS A 22 -1.56 16.86 -7.45
N THR A 23 -2.30 17.54 -8.31
CA THR A 23 -3.44 18.39 -7.90
C THR A 23 -4.68 17.58 -7.55
N THR A 24 -4.86 16.41 -8.16
CA THR A 24 -5.97 15.49 -7.86
C THR A 24 -5.59 14.56 -6.71
N PHE A 25 -4.99 13.41 -7.00
CA PHE A 25 -4.68 12.37 -6.02
C PHE A 25 -3.61 12.80 -5.00
N GLY A 26 -2.71 13.73 -5.36
CA GLY A 26 -1.68 14.21 -4.45
C GLY A 26 -2.09 15.38 -3.54
N GLY A 27 -3.32 15.91 -3.66
CA GLY A 27 -3.64 17.18 -3.01
C GLY A 27 -5.11 17.56 -2.83
N SER A 28 -6.07 16.81 -3.39
CA SER A 28 -7.49 17.17 -3.30
C SER A 28 -8.20 16.46 -2.14
N VAL A 29 -8.49 17.20 -1.06
CA VAL A 29 -9.36 16.71 0.02
C VAL A 29 -10.77 16.44 -0.50
N GLU A 30 -11.31 17.33 -1.34
CA GLU A 30 -12.65 17.20 -1.93
C GLU A 30 -12.82 15.88 -2.71
N LEU A 31 -11.81 15.49 -3.50
CA LEU A 31 -11.83 14.22 -4.22
C LEU A 31 -11.94 13.04 -3.24
N TYR A 32 -11.19 13.06 -2.14
CA TYR A 32 -11.19 11.97 -1.17
C TYR A 32 -12.45 11.94 -0.29
N ASP A 33 -13.07 13.09 -0.05
CA ASP A 33 -14.35 13.21 0.62
C ASP A 33 -15.49 12.63 -0.24
N ASP A 34 -15.38 12.70 -1.56
CA ASP A 34 -16.32 12.07 -2.49
C ASP A 34 -16.06 10.56 -2.64
N LEU A 35 -14.79 10.17 -2.79
CA LEU A 35 -14.41 8.78 -3.04
C LEU A 35 -14.68 7.83 -1.87
N LEU A 36 -14.50 8.30 -0.63
CA LEU A 36 -14.69 7.46 0.55
C LEU A 36 -16.14 6.94 0.69
N PRO A 37 -17.19 7.77 0.73
CA PRO A 37 -18.56 7.28 0.86
C PRO A 37 -19.06 6.55 -0.39
N ASN A 38 -18.61 6.94 -1.59
CA ASN A 38 -19.15 6.41 -2.84
C ASN A 38 -18.45 5.14 -3.33
N ALA A 39 -17.16 4.97 -3.01
CA ALA A 39 -16.34 3.86 -3.51
C ALA A 39 -15.57 3.12 -2.42
N GLY A 40 -15.65 3.56 -1.16
CA GLY A 40 -14.85 3.01 -0.06
C GLY A 40 -13.34 3.28 -0.22
N ALA A 41 -12.96 4.21 -1.10
CA ALA A 41 -11.57 4.48 -1.41
C ALA A 41 -10.97 5.44 -0.37
N ILE A 42 -10.02 4.92 0.40
CA ILE A 42 -9.32 5.64 1.47
C ILE A 42 -8.10 6.35 0.89
N SER A 43 -7.92 7.62 1.27
CA SER A 43 -6.83 8.45 0.79
C SER A 43 -5.44 7.96 1.22
N SER A 44 -4.45 8.11 0.33
CA SER A 44 -3.02 8.10 0.68
C SER A 44 -2.47 9.51 0.98
N TYR A 45 -3.28 10.56 0.79
CA TYR A 45 -2.98 11.94 1.11
C TYR A 45 -3.44 12.27 2.54
N LEU A 46 -2.52 12.19 3.50
CA LEU A 46 -2.81 12.32 4.93
C LEU A 46 -3.66 13.55 5.32
N PRO A 47 -3.53 14.74 4.70
CA PRO A 47 -4.39 15.87 5.04
C PRO A 47 -5.89 15.63 4.80
N ALA A 48 -6.29 14.71 3.90
CA ALA A 48 -7.69 14.34 3.72
C ALA A 48 -8.30 13.70 4.98
N ALA A 49 -7.48 13.09 5.83
CA ALA A 49 -7.92 12.51 7.11
C ALA A 49 -8.53 13.52 8.09
N GLN A 50 -8.27 14.82 7.89
CA GLN A 50 -8.77 15.88 8.76
C GLN A 50 -10.20 16.30 8.42
N SER A 51 -10.76 15.84 7.30
CA SER A 51 -12.13 16.19 6.92
C SER A 51 -13.16 15.49 7.80
N ASP A 52 -14.37 16.07 7.85
CA ASP A 52 -15.47 15.49 8.63
C ASP A 52 -15.88 14.10 8.11
N VAL A 53 -15.68 13.82 6.81
CA VAL A 53 -16.05 12.53 6.19
C VAL A 53 -15.27 11.38 6.81
N TYR A 54 -13.98 11.55 7.08
CA TYR A 54 -13.15 10.52 7.72
C TYR A 54 -13.46 10.34 9.21
N ASN A 55 -14.09 11.33 9.84
CA ASN A 55 -14.46 11.31 11.26
C ASN A 55 -15.86 10.73 11.50
N GLN A 56 -16.61 10.36 10.47
CA GLN A 56 -17.96 9.80 10.63
C GLN A 56 -17.93 8.43 11.31
N THR A 57 -18.82 8.25 12.28
CA THR A 57 -19.05 6.96 12.95
C THR A 57 -19.93 6.05 12.09
N SER A 58 -19.71 4.74 12.20
CA SER A 58 -20.50 3.75 11.46
C SER A 58 -21.20 2.77 12.41
N ASP A 59 -22.53 2.66 12.30
CA ASP A 59 -23.31 1.69 13.06
C ASP A 59 -22.93 0.24 12.73
N PHE A 60 -22.53 -0.03 11.48
CA PHE A 60 -22.01 -1.32 11.06
C PHE A 60 -20.77 -1.72 11.88
N TYR A 61 -19.92 -0.74 12.20
CA TYR A 61 -18.75 -0.91 13.06
C TYR A 61 -19.02 -0.56 14.53
N GLY A 62 -20.27 -0.68 14.99
CA GLY A 62 -20.63 -0.47 16.40
C GLY A 62 -20.46 0.97 16.89
N GLY A 63 -20.58 1.96 16.00
CA GLY A 63 -20.41 3.39 16.30
C GLY A 63 -18.97 3.89 16.23
N GLN A 64 -18.02 3.06 15.76
CA GLN A 64 -16.62 3.46 15.61
C GLN A 64 -16.40 4.32 14.35
N ALA A 65 -15.51 5.30 14.45
CA ALA A 65 -15.03 6.10 13.31
C ALA A 65 -13.85 5.39 12.63
N VAL A 66 -14.12 4.23 12.03
CA VAL A 66 -13.07 3.31 11.52
C VAL A 66 -12.13 3.96 10.51
N TYR A 67 -12.62 4.89 9.67
CA TYR A 67 -11.78 5.53 8.66
C TYR A 67 -10.74 6.46 9.27
N LYS A 68 -11.07 7.16 10.37
CA LYS A 68 -10.12 7.93 11.18
C LYS A 68 -9.01 7.04 11.73
N ASP A 69 -9.36 5.87 12.25
CA ASP A 69 -8.38 4.94 12.81
C ASP A 69 -7.45 4.41 11.71
N ILE A 70 -7.99 4.03 10.55
CA ILE A 70 -7.20 3.53 9.42
C ILE A 70 -6.18 4.57 8.96
N VAL A 71 -6.58 5.84 8.79
CA VAL A 71 -5.65 6.89 8.35
C VAL A 71 -4.63 7.27 9.43
N GLU A 72 -5.00 7.16 10.72
CA GLU A 72 -4.04 7.32 11.81
C GLU A 72 -2.97 6.21 11.78
N PHE A 73 -3.37 4.95 11.54
CA PHE A 73 -2.43 3.85 11.35
C PHE A 73 -1.59 4.04 10.08
N ALA A 74 -2.20 4.48 8.98
CA ALA A 74 -1.48 4.74 7.72
C ALA A 74 -0.37 5.78 7.90
N GLY A 75 -0.59 6.81 8.72
CA GLY A 75 0.43 7.81 9.07
C GLY A 75 1.62 7.28 9.88
N LYS A 76 1.54 6.05 10.40
CA LYS A 76 2.59 5.39 11.17
C LYS A 76 3.33 4.31 10.37
N VAL A 77 2.87 3.98 9.16
CA VAL A 77 3.49 2.95 8.33
C VAL A 77 4.87 3.41 7.87
N PRO A 78 5.96 2.65 8.14
CA PRO A 78 7.28 3.02 7.67
C PRO A 78 7.38 2.87 6.16
N ALA A 79 8.19 3.72 5.53
CA ALA A 79 8.57 3.54 4.14
C ALA A 79 9.45 2.29 4.01
N ILE A 80 9.18 1.48 2.98
CA ILE A 80 10.00 0.32 2.64
C ILE A 80 10.51 0.43 1.21
N ASN A 81 11.72 -0.07 0.98
CA ASN A 81 12.30 -0.17 -0.36
C ASN A 81 12.04 -1.59 -0.89
N TYR A 82 11.25 -1.68 -1.95
CA TYR A 82 10.89 -2.96 -2.56
C TYR A 82 12.02 -3.57 -3.41
N GLY A 83 13.01 -2.77 -3.83
CA GLY A 83 14.11 -3.23 -4.68
C GLY A 83 13.66 -3.66 -6.10
N ALA A 84 14.61 -4.05 -6.94
CA ALA A 84 14.35 -4.48 -8.31
C ALA A 84 13.71 -5.89 -8.39
N TYR A 85 13.98 -6.72 -7.38
CA TYR A 85 13.62 -8.15 -7.34
C TYR A 85 12.44 -8.41 -6.38
N TYR A 86 11.58 -7.42 -6.17
CA TYR A 86 10.45 -7.51 -5.24
C TYR A 86 9.59 -8.77 -5.47
N ASN A 87 9.33 -9.10 -6.74
CA ASN A 87 8.47 -10.24 -7.07
C ASN A 87 9.13 -11.58 -6.72
N ASP A 88 10.43 -11.72 -6.98
CA ASP A 88 11.21 -12.91 -6.63
C ASP A 88 11.27 -13.08 -5.12
N ILE A 89 11.59 -11.99 -4.40
CA ILE A 89 11.59 -11.95 -2.94
C ILE A 89 10.21 -12.35 -2.38
N ARG A 90 9.13 -11.77 -2.92
CA ARG A 90 7.77 -12.07 -2.48
C ARG A 90 7.40 -13.54 -2.71
N SER A 91 7.86 -14.13 -3.82
CA SER A 91 7.61 -15.55 -4.11
C SER A 91 8.32 -16.44 -3.10
N ALA A 92 9.62 -16.24 -2.89
CA ALA A 92 10.40 -17.02 -1.94
C ALA A 92 9.86 -16.91 -0.49
N LEU A 93 9.45 -15.71 -0.07
CA LEU A 93 8.80 -15.51 1.23
C LEU A 93 7.43 -16.19 1.34
N THR A 94 6.71 -16.37 0.22
CA THR A 94 5.42 -17.10 0.24
C THR A 94 5.65 -18.57 0.55
N ASP A 95 6.69 -19.18 -0.01
CA ASP A 95 7.06 -20.57 0.26
C ASP A 95 7.53 -20.73 1.72
N ALA A 96 8.40 -19.83 2.20
CA ALA A 96 8.85 -19.80 3.59
C ALA A 96 7.69 -19.72 4.59
N ILE A 97 6.77 -18.77 4.40
CA ILE A 97 5.58 -18.63 5.27
C ILE A 97 4.71 -19.88 5.22
N THR A 98 4.57 -20.50 4.04
CA THR A 98 3.81 -21.74 3.88
C THR A 98 4.42 -22.86 4.72
N ASN A 99 5.74 -23.03 4.69
CA ASN A 99 6.44 -24.04 5.48
C ASN A 99 6.34 -23.78 6.99
N VAL A 100 6.55 -22.55 7.43
CA VAL A 100 6.42 -22.17 8.86
C VAL A 100 5.00 -22.49 9.35
N VAL A 101 3.97 -22.04 8.63
CA VAL A 101 2.58 -22.16 9.09
C VAL A 101 2.05 -23.59 8.99
N GLN A 102 2.38 -24.32 7.92
CA GLN A 102 1.82 -25.66 7.68
C GLN A 102 2.64 -26.77 8.32
N ASN A 103 3.97 -26.63 8.35
CA ASN A 103 4.88 -27.69 8.76
C ASN A 103 5.59 -27.40 10.09
N GLY A 104 5.40 -26.21 10.66
CA GLY A 104 6.08 -25.81 11.90
C GLY A 104 7.59 -25.65 11.72
N ALA A 105 8.03 -25.31 10.51
CA ALA A 105 9.44 -25.04 10.20
C ALA A 105 9.98 -23.85 11.00
N ASP A 106 11.29 -23.83 11.23
CA ASP A 106 11.96 -22.73 11.92
C ASP A 106 11.94 -21.46 11.05
N ILE A 107 11.61 -20.32 11.66
CA ILE A 107 11.44 -19.06 10.94
C ILE A 107 12.78 -18.54 10.43
N ASP A 108 13.84 -18.63 11.22
CA ASP A 108 15.15 -18.09 10.85
C ASP A 108 15.76 -18.92 9.72
N GLU A 109 15.59 -20.25 9.76
CA GLU A 109 15.99 -21.16 8.68
C GLU A 109 15.23 -20.87 7.38
N GLU A 110 13.91 -20.74 7.43
CA GLU A 110 13.10 -20.48 6.22
C GLU A 110 13.35 -19.10 5.62
N ILE A 111 13.65 -18.09 6.44
CA ILE A 111 14.09 -16.77 5.95
C ILE A 111 15.43 -16.88 5.23
N GLN A 112 16.39 -17.62 5.78
CA GLN A 112 17.68 -17.84 5.12
C GLN A 112 17.50 -18.60 3.79
N ASN A 113 16.68 -19.65 3.78
CA ASN A 113 16.36 -20.40 2.57
C ASN A 113 15.73 -19.51 1.49
N ALA A 114 14.81 -18.63 1.87
CA ALA A 114 14.20 -17.68 0.95
C ALA A 114 15.23 -16.69 0.39
N GLN A 115 16.16 -16.21 1.22
CA GLN A 115 17.24 -15.34 0.77
C GLN A 115 18.15 -16.07 -0.24
N ASP A 116 18.62 -17.27 0.09
CA ASP A 116 19.50 -18.06 -0.77
C ASP A 116 18.85 -18.35 -2.14
N ALA A 117 17.56 -18.67 -2.15
CA ALA A 117 16.81 -18.91 -3.38
C ALA A 117 16.72 -17.65 -4.27
N VAL A 118 16.50 -16.48 -3.67
CA VAL A 118 16.48 -15.22 -4.42
C VAL A 118 17.86 -14.91 -4.97
N GLU A 119 18.91 -15.00 -4.15
CA GLU A 119 20.30 -14.74 -4.55
C GLU A 119 20.73 -15.65 -5.71
N PHE A 120 20.33 -16.92 -5.69
CA PHE A 120 20.53 -17.85 -6.80
C PHE A 120 19.84 -17.36 -8.08
N ASN A 121 18.53 -17.09 -8.02
CA ASN A 121 17.72 -16.73 -9.19
C ASN A 121 18.16 -15.42 -9.87
N ILE A 122 18.66 -14.45 -9.10
CA ILE A 122 19.08 -13.14 -9.65
C ILE A 122 20.53 -13.14 -10.16
N SER A 123 21.29 -14.22 -9.87
CA SER A 123 22.66 -14.39 -10.31
C SER A 123 22.78 -15.09 -11.67
N GLU A 124 21.71 -15.71 -12.16
CA GLU A 124 21.58 -16.27 -13.52
C GLU A 124 21.25 -15.21 -14.58
#